data_AF-A0A9E3LGB9-F1
#
_entry.id   AF-A0A9E3LGB9-F1
#
_cell.length_a   1.000
_cell.length_b   1.000
_cell.length_c   1.000
_cell.angle_alpha   90.00
_cell.angle_beta   90.00
_cell.angle_gamma   90.00
#
_symmetry.space_group_name_H-M   'P 1'
#
loop_
_entity.id
_entity.type
_entity.pdbx_description
1 polymer ?
#
loop_
_entity_poly.entity_id
_entity_poly.type
_entity_poly.pdbx_seq_one_letter_code
_entity_poly.pdbx_strand_id
1 'polypeptide(L)' 'MKKNKKLYRFRVPCSYFYEIFANSENQARKILLKGGGLDIEGNLFLDDNAYKDAELRNIIERK' A
#
# COMPACT_ATOMS: atom_id res chain seq x y z
N MET A 1 2.80 37.43 5.35
CA MET A 1 3.53 36.65 4.32
C MET A 1 2.83 35.30 4.11
N LYS A 2 2.14 35.08 2.98
CA LYS A 2 1.63 33.74 2.62
C LYS A 2 2.85 32.89 2.24
N LYS A 3 3.27 31.95 3.09
CA LYS A 3 4.29 30.97 2.71
C LYS A 3 3.75 30.16 1.53
N ASN A 4 4.49 30.15 0.41
CA ASN A 4 4.24 29.24 -0.70
C ASN A 4 4.36 27.80 -0.18
N LYS A 5 3.22 27.16 0.12
CA LYS A 5 3.18 25.77 0.58
C LYS A 5 3.56 24.87 -0.60
N LYS A 6 4.57 24.02 -0.42
CA LYS A 6 4.91 22.95 -1.35
C LYS A 6 4.17 21.67 -0.94
N LEU A 7 3.77 20.84 -1.89
CA LEU A 7 3.16 19.55 -1.63
C LEU A 7 4.23 18.46 -1.71
N TYR A 8 4.33 17.59 -0.71
CA TYR A 8 5.34 16.54 -0.62
C TYR A 8 4.65 15.17 -0.73
N ARG A 9 5.15 14.30 -1.60
CA ARG A 9 4.64 12.93 -1.76
C ARG A 9 5.65 11.94 -1.20
N PHE A 10 5.23 11.20 -0.18
CA PHE A 10 6.02 10.11 0.40
C PHE A 10 5.47 8.75 -0.07
N ARG A 11 6.37 7.79 -0.23
CA ARG A 11 6.02 6.37 -0.37
C ARG A 11 6.34 5.70 0.96
N VAL A 12 5.31 5.14 1.58
CA VAL A 12 5.43 4.37 2.82
C VAL A 12 5.48 2.89 2.45
N PRO A 13 6.51 2.11 2.88
CA PRO A 13 6.49 0.67 2.72
C PRO A 13 5.33 0.08 3.53
N CYS A 14 4.50 -0.77 2.91
CA CYS A 14 3.39 -1.44 3.58
C CYS A 14 3.17 -2.83 2.98
N SER A 15 2.49 -3.70 3.73
CA SER A 15 2.11 -5.04 3.27
C SER A 15 0.61 -5.21 3.33
N TYR A 16 0.05 -5.97 2.40
CA TYR A 16 -1.32 -6.46 2.48
C TYR A 16 -1.29 -7.96 2.73
N PHE A 17 -2.01 -8.40 3.76
CA PHE A 17 -2.18 -9.81 4.07
C PHE A 17 -3.53 -10.30 3.59
N TYR A 18 -3.50 -11.38 2.80
CA TYR A 18 -4.69 -12.03 2.29
C TYR A 18 -4.79 -13.43 2.90
N GLU A 19 -5.94 -13.72 3.49
CA GLU A 19 -6.26 -15.03 4.03
C GLU A 19 -7.17 -15.75 3.03
N ILE A 20 -6.71 -16.87 2.46
CA ILE A 20 -7.40 -17.57 1.39
C ILE A 20 -7.61 -19.02 1.77
N PHE A 21 -8.87 -19.44 1.82
CA PHE A 21 -9.24 -20.84 1.97
C PHE A 21 -9.08 -21.57 0.62
N ALA A 22 -8.19 -22.56 0.58
CA ALA A 22 -7.93 -23.38 -0.60
C ALA A 22 -7.35 -24.74 -0.21
N ASN A 23 -7.46 -25.73 -1.10
CA ASN A 23 -6.92 -27.08 -0.88
C ASN A 23 -5.43 -27.20 -1.28
N SER A 24 -4.87 -26.19 -1.94
CA SER A 24 -3.46 -26.14 -2.32
C SER A 24 -2.98 -24.71 -2.52
N GLU A 25 -1.66 -24.49 -2.46
CA GLU A 25 -1.04 -23.19 -2.72
C GLU A 25 -1.35 -22.69 -4.15
N ASN A 26 -1.26 -23.57 -5.15
CA ASN A 26 -1.56 -23.21 -6.54
C ASN A 26 -3.01 -22.73 -6.71
N GLN A 27 -3.96 -23.33 -6.00
CA GLN A 27 -5.34 -22.87 -5.99
C GLN A 27 -5.46 -21.52 -5.27
N ALA A 28 -4.83 -21.35 -4.11
CA ALA A 28 -4.83 -20.08 -3.38
C ALA A 28 -4.27 -18.92 -4.24
N ARG A 29 -3.17 -19.15 -4.97
CA ARG A 29 -2.59 -18.17 -5.89
C ARG A 29 -3.55 -17.77 -7.03
N LYS A 30 -4.26 -18.75 -7.61
CA LYS A 30 -5.27 -18.47 -8.64
C LYS A 30 -6.44 -17.65 -8.09
N ILE A 31 -6.89 -17.95 -6.87
CA ILE A 31 -7.93 -17.18 -6.19
C ILE A 31 -7.45 -15.74 -5.93
N LEU A 32 -6.25 -15.56 -5.37
CA LEU A 32 -5.67 -14.25 -5.08
C LEU A 32 -5.55 -13.39 -6.35
N LEU A 33 -5.01 -13.95 -7.43
CA LEU A 33 -4.80 -13.21 -8.68
C LEU A 33 -6.11 -12.76 -9.33
N LYS A 34 -7.20 -13.52 -9.12
CA LYS A 34 -8.50 -13.22 -9.72
C LYS A 34 -9.33 -12.25 -8.87
N GLY A 35 -9.29 -12.41 -7.54
CA GLY A 35 -10.19 -11.71 -6.62
C GLY A 35 -9.53 -10.72 -5.66
N GLY A 36 -8.20 -10.69 -5.56
CA GLY A 36 -7.49 -9.81 -4.64
C GLY A 36 -7.73 -8.33 -4.93
N GLY A 37 -8.20 -7.59 -3.95
CA GLY A 37 -8.55 -6.18 -4.08
C GLY A 37 -9.86 -5.92 -4.85
N LEU A 38 -10.62 -6.98 -5.14
CA LEU A 38 -11.94 -6.94 -5.74
C LEU A 38 -12.94 -7.64 -4.82
N ASP A 39 -13.09 -8.96 -4.99
CA ASP A 39 -14.02 -9.79 -4.23
C ASP A 39 -13.43 -10.25 -2.89
N ILE A 40 -12.10 -10.14 -2.73
CA ILE A 40 -11.37 -10.51 -1.53
C ILE A 40 -10.62 -9.27 -1.08
N GLU A 41 -10.88 -8.84 0.15
CA GLU A 41 -10.15 -7.73 0.77
C GLU A 41 -8.99 -8.27 1.60
N GLY A 42 -7.82 -7.66 1.42
CA GLY A 42 -6.66 -7.92 2.26
C GLY A 42 -6.61 -6.92 3.41
N ASN A 43 -5.97 -7.32 4.50
CA ASN A 43 -5.73 -6.45 5.63
C ASN A 43 -4.43 -5.66 5.41
N LEU A 44 -4.54 -4.33 5.41
CA LEU A 44 -3.38 -3.44 5.38
C LEU A 44 -2.64 -3.57 6.71
N PHE A 45 -1.36 -3.89 6.62
CA PHE A 45 -0.44 -3.86 7.75
C PHE A 45 0.61 -2.77 7.56
N LEU A 46 0.71 -1.93 8.58
CA LEU A 46 1.64 -0.83 8.69
C LEU A 46 2.32 -0.96 10.05
N ASP A 47 3.63 -1.14 10.06
CA ASP A 47 4.43 -0.92 11.26
C ASP A 47 4.53 0.60 11.48
N ASP A 48 4.46 1.06 12.73
CA ASP A 48 4.70 2.46 13.11
C ASP A 48 6.08 2.95 12.60
N ASN A 49 7.06 2.05 12.49
CA ASN A 49 8.35 2.38 11.92
C ASN A 49 8.31 2.60 10.40
N ALA A 50 7.31 2.07 9.69
CA ALA A 50 7.20 2.24 8.24
C ALA A 50 7.09 3.70 7.81
N TYR A 51 6.48 4.55 8.66
CA TYR A 51 6.42 5.99 8.40
C TYR A 51 7.76 6.70 8.62
N LYS A 52 8.63 6.17 9.48
CA LYS A 52 10.01 6.68 9.65
C LYS A 52 10.86 6.31 8.44
N ASP A 53 10.61 5.15 7.86
CA ASP A 53 11.29 4.66 6.66
C ASP A 53 10.63 5.13 5.35
N ALA A 54 9.70 6.08 5.44
CA ALA A 54 8.99 6.60 4.28
C ALA A 54 9.93 7.40 3.35
N GLU A 55 9.91 7.06 2.06
CA GLU A 55 10.77 7.67 1.07
C GLU A 55 10.08 8.87 0.42
N LEU A 56 10.69 10.06 0.47
CA LEU A 56 10.22 11.21 -0.32
C LEU A 56 10.38 10.89 -1.81
N ARG A 57 9.28 10.87 -2.56
CA ARG A 57 9.27 10.57 -4.00
C ARG A 57 9.35 11.81 -4.86
N ASN A 58 8.62 12.87 -4.50
CA ASN A 58 8.64 14.12 -5.23
C ASN A 58 8.06 15.29 -4.44
N ILE A 59 8.47 16.49 -4.83
CA ILE A 59 7.89 17.76 -4.38
C ILE A 59 7.05 18.30 -5.54
N ILE A 60 5.75 18.46 -5.30
CA ILE A 60 4.79 18.98 -6.27
C ILE A 60 4.65 20.48 -6.02
N GLU A 61 5.15 21.28 -6.94
CA GLU A 61 4.92 22.72 -6.95
C GLU A 61 3.54 22.99 -7.56
N ARG A 62 2.64 23.57 -6.77
CA ARG A 62 1.36 24.08 -7.29
C ARG A 62 1.66 25.44 -7.90
N LYS A 63 1.56 25.53 -9.24
CA LYS A 63 1.56 26.81 -9.97
C LYS A 63 0.30 27.60 -9.63
#